data_AF-A0A0L0UHT3-F1
#
_entry.id   AF-A0A0L0UHT3-F1
#
_cell.length_a   1.000
_cell.length_b   1.000
_cell.length_c   1.000
_cell.angle_alpha   90.00
_cell.angle_beta   90.00
_cell.angle_gamma   90.00
#
_symmetry.space_group_name_H-M   'P 1'
#
loop_
_entity.id
_entity.type
_entity.pdbx_description
1 polymer ?
#
loop_
_entity_poly.entity_id
_entity_poly.type
_entity_poly.pdbx_seq_one_letter_code
_entity_poly.pdbx_strand_id
1 'polypeptide(L)'
;RIRFPPFDDEEPPLDYGDNILDTEPLEAIQMDLDEEEDAPVFDWFYDHKPLTKKYKGVQYVNGSSYKSWQLDLGMMSTLYRIGRNLLSDFIDNNYFYLFEPKAFFTAKAMNMAIPG
;
A
#
# COMPACT_ATOMS: atom_id res chain seq x y z
N ARG A 1 12.27 2.03 19.78
CA ARG A 1 11.41 3.24 19.74
C ARG A 1 12.33 4.45 19.60
N ILE A 2 12.05 5.34 18.65
CA ILE A 2 12.88 6.53 18.38
C ILE A 2 12.65 7.58 19.48
N ARG A 3 13.67 8.40 19.81
CA ARG A 3 13.56 9.54 20.73
C ARG A 3 12.93 10.73 20.02
N PHE A 4 12.03 11.44 20.71
CA PHE A 4 11.45 12.68 20.24
C PHE A 4 11.78 13.82 21.22
N PRO A 5 12.28 14.98 20.74
CA PRO A 5 12.69 15.24 19.36
C PRO A 5 13.97 14.46 18.99
N PRO A 6 14.15 14.10 17.71
CA PRO A 6 15.36 13.41 17.24
C PRO A 6 16.57 14.34 17.13
N PHE A 7 16.34 15.65 16.97
CA PHE A 7 17.36 16.69 16.89
C PHE A 7 17.27 17.61 18.09
N ASP A 8 18.40 18.17 18.49
CA ASP A 8 18.48 19.21 19.53
C ASP A 8 18.09 20.58 18.96
N ASP A 9 17.49 21.47 19.75
CA ASP A 9 17.05 22.79 19.29
C ASP A 9 18.19 23.80 19.13
N GLU A 10 19.31 23.55 19.81
CA GLU A 10 20.55 24.33 19.69
C GLU A 10 21.41 23.93 18.46
N GLU A 11 21.13 22.79 17.84
CA GLU A 11 21.87 22.33 16.64
C GLU A 11 21.25 22.88 15.35
N PRO A 12 22.05 23.45 14.42
CA PRO A 12 21.54 23.86 13.12
C PRO A 12 21.10 22.64 12.28
N PRO A 13 20.18 22.82 11.32
CA PRO A 13 19.79 21.74 10.42
C PRO A 13 20.99 21.14 9.68
N LEU A 14 21.01 19.81 9.60
CA LEU A 14 22.05 19.03 8.92
C LEU A 14 22.09 19.36 7.42
N ASP A 15 23.28 19.61 6.86
CA ASP A 15 23.45 19.75 5.42
C ASP A 15 23.38 18.39 4.70
N TYR A 16 22.63 18.34 3.61
CA TYR A 16 22.42 17.11 2.83
C TYR A 16 23.67 16.70 2.05
N GLY A 17 24.38 17.68 1.47
CA GLY A 17 25.57 17.41 0.65
C GLY A 17 26.68 16.77 1.48
N ASP A 18 26.95 17.34 2.64
CA ASP A 18 28.07 16.90 3.48
C ASP A 18 27.77 15.62 4.28
N ASN A 19 26.50 15.39 4.69
CA ASN A 19 26.18 14.34 5.66
C ASN A 19 25.34 13.18 5.13
N ILE A 20 24.63 13.33 4.00
CA ILE A 20 23.65 12.35 3.53
C ILE A 20 23.97 11.84 2.12
N LEU A 21 24.40 12.72 1.20
CA LEU A 21 24.52 12.40 -0.23
C LEU A 21 25.40 11.16 -0.50
N ASP A 22 26.52 11.05 0.20
CA ASP A 22 27.48 9.95 0.01
C ASP A 22 27.18 8.71 0.89
N THR A 23 26.13 8.77 1.71
CA THR A 23 25.74 7.65 2.57
C THR A 23 24.73 6.75 1.87
N GLU A 24 25.03 5.44 1.81
CA GLU A 24 24.08 4.47 1.29
C GLU A 24 22.92 4.27 2.27
N PRO A 25 21.66 4.34 1.79
CA PRO A 25 20.52 4.04 2.61
C PRO A 25 20.58 2.61 3.16
N LEU A 26 20.03 2.44 4.35
CA LEU A 26 19.81 1.10 4.91
C LEU A 26 18.83 0.32 4.03
N GLU A 27 18.94 -1.01 4.10
CA GLU A 27 18.04 -1.92 3.41
C GLU A 27 16.58 -1.62 3.78
N ALA A 28 15.74 -1.53 2.75
CA ALA A 28 14.32 -1.32 2.93
C ALA A 28 13.65 -2.58 3.47
N ILE A 29 12.49 -2.42 4.10
CA ILE A 29 11.66 -3.57 4.46
C ILE A 29 11.08 -4.14 3.15
N GLN A 30 11.61 -5.28 2.73
CA GLN A 30 11.12 -6.07 1.61
C GLN A 30 10.89 -7.49 2.10
N MET A 31 9.70 -8.03 1.84
CA MET A 31 9.42 -9.44 2.07
C MET A 31 10.10 -10.26 0.97
N ASP A 32 10.64 -11.42 1.35
CA ASP A 32 11.15 -12.39 0.40
C ASP A 32 9.98 -12.96 -0.41
N LEU A 33 10.01 -12.73 -1.72
CA LEU A 33 9.01 -13.22 -2.67
C LEU A 33 9.46 -14.58 -3.23
N ASP A 34 8.51 -15.46 -3.51
CA ASP A 34 8.79 -16.76 -4.12
C ASP A 34 8.98 -16.61 -5.65
N GLU A 35 10.10 -17.09 -6.19
CA GLU A 35 10.44 -16.93 -7.61
C GLU A 35 9.45 -17.62 -8.56
N GLU A 36 8.76 -18.68 -8.11
CA GLU A 36 7.79 -19.42 -8.92
C GLU A 36 6.36 -18.91 -8.69
N GLU A 37 5.95 -18.75 -7.43
CA GLU A 37 4.57 -18.37 -7.08
C GLU A 37 4.31 -16.86 -7.26
N ASP A 38 5.31 -16.00 -6.99
CA ASP A 38 5.23 -14.55 -7.12
C ASP A 38 5.82 -14.02 -8.43
N ALA A 39 6.22 -14.91 -9.35
CA ALA A 39 6.80 -14.58 -10.65
C ALA A 39 6.09 -13.44 -11.42
N PRO A 40 4.74 -13.29 -11.39
CA PRO A 40 4.07 -12.20 -12.09
C PRO A 40 4.39 -10.79 -11.57
N VAL A 41 4.78 -10.66 -10.30
CA VAL A 41 5.03 -9.37 -9.63
C VAL A 41 6.47 -9.18 -9.15
N PHE A 42 7.24 -10.27 -9.07
CA PHE A 42 8.60 -10.34 -8.51
C PHE A 42 9.52 -9.17 -8.93
N ASP A 43 9.58 -8.86 -10.22
CA ASP A 43 10.54 -7.88 -10.75
C ASP A 43 10.26 -6.43 -10.38
N TRP A 44 9.00 -6.09 -10.05
CA TRP A 44 8.55 -4.70 -10.00
C TRP A 44 7.79 -4.35 -8.73
N PHE A 45 7.47 -5.31 -7.86
CA PHE A 45 6.61 -5.09 -6.70
C PHE A 45 7.10 -3.98 -5.76
N TYR A 46 8.42 -3.84 -5.59
CA TYR A 46 9.05 -2.83 -4.72
C TYR A 46 9.55 -1.57 -5.45
N ASP A 47 9.24 -1.42 -6.74
CA ASP A 47 9.56 -0.19 -7.47
C ASP A 47 8.75 1.00 -6.93
N HIS A 48 9.35 2.19 -6.93
CA HIS A 48 8.64 3.43 -6.56
C HIS A 48 7.43 3.72 -7.46
N LYS A 49 7.52 3.38 -8.76
CA LYS A 49 6.43 3.52 -9.75
C LYS A 49 6.41 2.30 -10.70
N PRO A 50 5.84 1.18 -10.26
CA PRO A 50 5.93 -0.08 -10.97
C PRO A 50 5.24 -0.02 -12.34
N LEU A 51 5.79 -0.75 -13.31
CA LEU A 51 5.22 -0.91 -14.67
C LEU A 51 5.07 0.39 -15.48
N THR A 52 5.72 1.50 -15.09
CA THR A 52 5.70 2.77 -15.85
C THR A 52 6.29 2.61 -17.26
N LYS A 53 7.30 1.75 -17.39
CA LYS A 53 7.88 1.34 -18.68
C LYS A 53 7.22 0.06 -19.16
N LYS A 54 7.35 -0.25 -20.45
CA LYS A 54 6.86 -1.52 -21.00
C LYS A 54 7.49 -2.69 -20.26
N TYR A 55 6.66 -3.59 -19.78
CA TYR A 55 7.07 -4.83 -19.12
C TYR A 55 6.70 -5.99 -20.04
N LYS A 56 7.66 -6.88 -20.33
CA LYS A 56 7.48 -7.99 -21.29
C LYS A 56 6.85 -7.57 -22.64
N GLY A 57 7.18 -6.36 -23.10
CA GLY A 57 6.66 -5.79 -24.37
C GLY A 57 5.27 -5.15 -24.29
N VAL A 58 4.56 -5.30 -23.17
CA VAL A 58 3.20 -4.81 -22.95
C VAL A 58 3.22 -3.54 -22.09
N GLN A 59 2.27 -2.65 -22.33
CA GLN A 59 2.08 -1.43 -21.54
C GLN A 59 0.88 -1.62 -20.61
N TYR A 60 1.17 -1.77 -19.31
CA TYR A 60 0.15 -2.01 -18.27
C TYR A 60 -0.43 -0.72 -17.68
N VAL A 61 0.28 0.40 -17.81
CA VAL A 61 -0.17 1.73 -17.34
C VAL A 61 -0.10 2.75 -18.46
N ASN A 62 -0.93 3.80 -18.40
CA ASN A 62 -1.02 4.83 -19.43
C ASN A 62 0.22 5.74 -19.61
N GLY A 63 1.35 5.40 -19.00
CA GLY A 63 2.62 6.12 -19.07
C GLY A 63 2.96 6.84 -17.77
N SER A 64 3.80 7.88 -17.85
CA SER A 64 4.27 8.64 -16.68
C SER A 64 3.17 9.38 -15.91
N SER A 65 1.99 9.56 -16.53
CA SER A 65 0.83 10.14 -15.84
C SER A 65 0.26 9.20 -14.76
N TYR A 66 0.45 7.88 -14.91
CA TYR A 66 0.14 6.85 -13.92
C TYR A 66 -1.30 6.90 -13.36
N LYS A 67 -2.29 7.17 -14.22
CA LYS A 67 -3.70 7.36 -13.80
C LYS A 67 -4.59 6.14 -13.99
N SER A 68 -4.25 5.31 -14.96
CA SER A 68 -5.03 4.12 -15.30
C SER A 68 -4.09 2.95 -15.51
N TRP A 69 -4.50 1.80 -15.00
CA TRP A 69 -3.77 0.54 -15.09
C TRP A 69 -4.71 -0.55 -15.60
N GLN A 70 -4.14 -1.51 -16.29
CA GLN A 70 -4.79 -2.74 -16.72
C GLN A 70 -3.78 -3.85 -16.43
N LEU A 71 -4.11 -4.79 -15.55
CA LEU A 71 -3.21 -5.87 -15.13
C LEU A 71 -3.74 -7.22 -15.61
N ASP A 72 -2.81 -8.14 -15.85
CA ASP A 72 -3.17 -9.52 -16.19
C ASP A 72 -3.71 -10.26 -14.96
N LEU A 73 -4.50 -11.31 -15.21
CA LEU A 73 -5.12 -12.10 -14.15
C LEU A 73 -4.09 -12.68 -13.17
N GLY A 74 -2.95 -13.16 -13.67
CA GLY A 74 -1.87 -13.70 -12.82
C GLY A 74 -1.28 -12.65 -11.87
N MET A 75 -1.09 -11.41 -12.35
CA MET A 75 -0.64 -10.30 -11.51
C MET A 75 -1.68 -9.97 -10.44
N MET A 76 -2.96 -9.87 -10.83
CA MET A 76 -4.04 -9.57 -9.89
C MET A 76 -4.21 -10.65 -8.82
N SER A 77 -4.13 -11.92 -9.21
CA SER A 77 -4.22 -13.07 -8.30
C SER A 77 -3.11 -13.05 -7.25
N THR A 78 -1.88 -12.77 -7.68
CA THR A 78 -0.71 -12.70 -6.81
C THR A 78 -0.82 -11.53 -5.83
N LEU A 79 -1.20 -10.34 -6.32
CA LEU A 79 -1.42 -9.17 -5.48
C LEU A 79 -2.54 -9.38 -4.44
N TYR A 80 -3.63 -10.05 -4.83
CA TYR A 80 -4.72 -10.38 -3.92
C TYR A 80 -4.27 -11.34 -2.81
N ARG A 81 -3.45 -12.35 -3.16
CA ARG A 81 -2.86 -13.28 -2.18
C ARG A 81 -1.95 -12.56 -1.20
N ILE A 82 -1.02 -11.73 -1.67
CA ILE A 82 -0.11 -10.96 -0.81
C ILE A 82 -0.90 -9.99 0.09
N GLY A 83 -1.90 -9.29 -0.48
CA GLY A 83 -2.73 -8.33 0.24
C GLY A 83 -3.74 -8.96 1.21
N ARG A 84 -3.86 -10.29 1.26
CA ARG A 84 -4.89 -10.99 2.02
C ARG A 84 -4.89 -10.62 3.50
N ASN A 85 -3.73 -10.38 4.10
CA ASN A 85 -3.61 -9.99 5.51
C ASN A 85 -4.31 -8.65 5.86
N LEU A 86 -4.55 -7.80 4.86
CA LEU A 86 -5.19 -6.49 5.04
C LEU A 86 -6.63 -6.45 4.51
N LEU A 87 -7.02 -7.45 3.72
CA LEU A 87 -8.35 -7.54 3.12
C LEU A 87 -9.30 -8.31 4.04
N SER A 88 -10.56 -7.92 4.04
CA SER A 88 -11.60 -8.63 4.78
C SER A 88 -12.02 -9.94 4.08
N ASP A 89 -12.41 -10.91 4.88
CA ASP A 89 -12.90 -12.22 4.41
C ASP A 89 -14.41 -12.21 4.10
N PHE A 90 -15.11 -11.13 4.41
CA PHE A 90 -16.54 -11.00 4.20
C PHE A 90 -16.87 -10.83 2.71
N ILE A 91 -17.51 -11.84 2.14
CA ILE A 91 -18.02 -11.84 0.76
C ILE A 91 -19.48 -11.36 0.71
N ASP A 92 -20.25 -11.66 1.76
CA ASP A 92 -21.67 -11.29 1.83
C ASP A 92 -21.86 -9.92 2.49
N ASN A 93 -22.49 -9.00 1.76
CA ASN A 93 -22.85 -7.68 2.26
C ASN A 93 -23.85 -7.73 3.42
N ASN A 94 -24.60 -8.83 3.58
CA ASN A 94 -25.51 -9.01 4.72
C ASN A 94 -24.77 -9.03 6.06
N TYR A 95 -23.46 -9.31 6.07
CA TYR A 95 -22.63 -9.18 7.28
C TYR A 95 -22.74 -7.78 7.91
N PHE A 96 -22.91 -6.74 7.09
CA PHE A 96 -23.02 -5.35 7.54
C PHE A 96 -24.46 -4.93 7.87
N TYR A 97 -25.40 -5.86 8.05
CA TYR A 97 -26.75 -5.52 8.47
C TYR A 97 -26.72 -4.78 9.81
N LEU A 98 -27.37 -3.60 9.87
CA LEU A 98 -27.30 -2.63 10.98
C LEU A 98 -25.91 -1.99 11.22
N PHE A 99 -24.90 -2.36 10.45
CA PHE A 99 -23.54 -1.79 10.48
C PHE A 99 -23.18 -1.03 9.20
N GLU A 100 -24.19 -0.64 8.43
CA GLU A 100 -24.05 0.22 7.26
C GLU A 100 -24.29 1.71 7.60
N PRO A 101 -23.78 2.66 6.79
CA PRO A 101 -23.95 4.09 7.03
C PRO A 101 -25.40 4.53 7.26
N LYS A 102 -26.36 3.92 6.54
CA LYS A 102 -27.79 4.22 6.69
C LYS A 102 -28.34 3.84 8.07
N ALA A 103 -27.91 2.71 8.61
CA ALA A 103 -28.29 2.28 9.95
C ALA A 103 -27.72 3.23 11.00
N PHE A 104 -26.46 3.65 10.86
CA PHE A 104 -25.86 4.64 11.76
C PHE A 104 -26.55 6.01 11.71
N PHE A 105 -26.95 6.49 10.52
CA PHE A 105 -27.71 7.74 10.40
C PHE A 105 -29.07 7.65 11.09
N THR A 106 -29.76 6.52 10.93
CA THR A 106 -31.07 6.28 11.56
C THR A 106 -30.93 6.20 13.08
N ALA A 107 -29.96 5.44 13.58
CA ALA A 107 -29.67 5.33 15.01
C ALA A 107 -29.35 6.71 15.62
N LYS A 108 -28.50 7.51 14.96
CA LYS A 108 -28.20 8.87 15.37
C LYS A 108 -29.45 9.77 15.40
N ALA A 109 -30.29 9.71 14.37
CA ALA A 109 -31.51 10.52 14.30
C ALA A 109 -32.53 10.16 15.38
N MET A 110 -32.61 8.87 15.74
CA MET A 110 -33.50 8.35 16.78
C MET A 110 -32.90 8.39 18.19
N ASN A 111 -31.67 8.92 18.33
CA ASN A 111 -30.90 8.90 19.58
C ASN A 111 -30.78 7.49 20.20
N MET A 112 -30.59 6.47 19.34
CA MET A 112 -30.37 5.08 19.70
C MET A 112 -28.93 4.68 19.41
N ALA A 113 -28.41 3.72 20.18
CA ALA A 113 -27.09 3.11 19.95
C ALA A 113 -27.25 1.68 19.44
N ILE A 114 -26.43 1.30 18.45
CA ILE A 114 -26.32 -0.07 17.95
C ILE A 114 -25.19 -0.74 18.74
N PRO A 115 -25.40 -1.93 19.36
CA PRO A 115 -24.32 -2.66 20.02
C PRO A 115 -23.18 -2.99 19.04
N GLY A 116 -21.94 -2.80 19.47
CA GLY A 116 -20.74 -3.07 18.69
C GLY A 116 -19.85 -4.13 19.27
#